data_AF-X6N7U2-F1
#
_entry.id   AF-X6N7U2-F1
#
_cell.length_a   1.000
_cell.length_b   1.000
_cell.length_c   1.000
_cell.angle_alpha   90.00
_cell.angle_beta   90.00
_cell.angle_gamma   90.00
#
_symmetry.space_group_name_H-M   'P 1'
#
loop_
_entity.id
_entity.type
_entity.pdbx_description
1 polymer ?
#
loop_
_entity_poly.entity_id
_entity_poly.type
_entity_poly.pdbx_seq_one_letter_code
_entity_poly.pdbx_strand_id
1 'polypeptide(L)'
;LESGTKELQLRLQSLRDERQHLTKELARLDEESHKLEELEQMFFEDANDFRYALENVSDQHAAVRQKIREVKHHLEVMKSTNVFDDAFHIYNDGHFGTINGLRLGRLTSVEVGWEEINAALGQCVLLLDVLTKRVKKFTLKGFELYPLGICSEIHETKKGTTGGLKKSIHQMYGSQKLFGYSGCDKALECFLECMNQFCRWIQTQDKKFKMRYQFWITFTFHFFFLHIFHKQN
;
A
#
# COMPACT_ATOMS: atom_id res chain seq x y z
N LEU A 1 73.22 -33.16 77.85
CA LEU A 1 72.42 -34.18 77.11
C LEU A 1 70.92 -34.01 77.36
N GLU A 2 70.46 -33.83 78.61
CA GLU A 2 69.02 -33.61 78.91
C GLU A 2 68.41 -32.28 78.41
N SER A 3 69.22 -31.22 78.22
CA SER A 3 68.72 -29.94 77.69
C SER A 3 68.38 -30.00 76.20
N GLY A 4 69.20 -30.70 75.41
CA GLY A 4 69.00 -30.82 73.96
C GLY A 4 67.87 -31.77 73.59
N THR A 5 67.61 -32.80 74.40
CA THR A 5 66.46 -33.69 74.21
C THR A 5 65.13 -32.99 74.50
N LYS A 6 65.08 -32.10 75.49
CA LYS A 6 63.90 -31.26 75.77
C LYS A 6 63.60 -30.27 74.64
N GLU A 7 64.62 -29.64 74.06
CA GLU A 7 64.46 -28.70 72.94
C GLU A 7 63.94 -29.40 71.67
N LEU A 8 64.48 -30.59 71.36
CA LEU A 8 64.00 -31.46 70.29
C LEU A 8 62.55 -31.90 70.51
N GLN A 9 62.17 -32.26 71.73
CA GLN A 9 60.79 -32.62 72.07
C GLN A 9 59.83 -31.45 71.88
N LEU A 10 60.20 -30.24 72.33
CA LEU A 10 59.41 -29.03 72.12
C LEU A 10 59.20 -28.71 70.64
N ARG A 11 60.26 -28.83 69.83
CA ARG A 11 60.18 -28.59 68.38
C ARG A 11 59.31 -29.63 67.68
N LEU A 12 59.41 -30.90 68.07
CA LEU A 12 58.60 -31.98 67.54
C LEU A 12 57.11 -31.82 67.91
N GLN A 13 56.83 -31.26 69.10
CA GLN A 13 55.48 -30.90 69.51
C GLN A 13 54.94 -29.71 68.70
N SER A 14 55.73 -28.65 68.50
CA SER A 14 55.32 -27.51 67.66
C SER A 14 54.99 -27.90 66.22
N LEU A 15 55.78 -28.80 65.61
CA LEU A 15 55.53 -29.32 64.26
C LEU A 15 54.27 -30.20 64.20
N ARG A 16 53.97 -30.94 65.27
CA ARG A 16 52.73 -31.74 65.35
C ARG A 16 51.50 -30.83 65.44
N ASP A 17 51.59 -29.76 66.21
CA ASP A 17 50.51 -28.78 66.37
C ASP A 17 50.28 -28.02 65.05
N GLU A 18 51.35 -27.61 64.36
CA GLU A 18 51.28 -26.98 63.04
C GLU A 18 50.71 -27.92 61.98
N ARG A 19 51.12 -29.20 61.96
CA ARG A 19 50.54 -30.20 61.06
C ARG A 19 49.04 -30.39 61.32
N GLN A 20 48.63 -30.44 62.59
CA GLN A 20 47.21 -30.53 62.95
C GLN A 20 46.43 -29.28 62.51
N HIS A 21 47.01 -28.09 62.66
CA HIS A 21 46.40 -26.84 62.18
C HIS A 21 46.21 -26.88 60.66
N LEU A 22 47.26 -27.20 59.90
CA LEU A 22 47.22 -27.27 58.44
C LEU A 22 46.24 -28.33 57.93
N THR A 23 46.11 -29.47 58.62
CA THR A 23 45.15 -30.52 58.25
C THR A 23 43.70 -30.04 58.45
N LYS A 24 43.44 -29.25 59.50
CA LYS A 24 42.12 -28.64 59.73
C LYS A 24 41.80 -27.57 58.69
N GLU A 25 42.77 -26.75 58.31
CA GLU A 25 42.58 -25.76 57.25
C GLU A 25 42.34 -26.40 55.88
N LEU A 26 43.09 -27.46 55.54
CA LEU A 26 42.85 -28.25 54.32
C LEU A 26 41.42 -28.80 54.29
N ALA A 27 40.96 -29.42 55.38
CA ALA A 27 39.60 -29.95 55.45
C ALA A 27 38.54 -28.83 55.30
N ARG A 28 38.79 -27.64 55.86
CA ARG A 28 37.89 -26.48 55.69
C ARG A 28 37.86 -26.01 54.24
N LEU A 29 39.02 -25.90 53.60
CA LEU A 29 39.15 -25.45 52.21
C LEU A 29 38.52 -26.46 51.23
N ASP A 30 38.68 -27.76 51.48
CA ASP A 30 38.04 -28.81 50.67
C ASP A 30 36.51 -28.73 50.76
N GLU A 31 35.96 -28.48 51.95
CA GLU A 31 34.51 -28.32 52.12
C GLU A 31 33.98 -27.03 51.47
N GLU A 32 34.76 -25.95 51.52
CA GLU A 32 34.44 -24.70 50.82
C GLU A 32 34.50 -24.87 49.29
N SER A 33 35.49 -25.61 48.78
CA SER A 33 35.62 -25.96 47.36
C SER A 33 34.41 -26.73 46.86
N HIS A 34 33.97 -27.75 47.58
CA HIS A 34 32.78 -28.52 47.20
C HIS A 34 31.51 -27.68 47.17
N LYS A 35 31.33 -26.78 48.14
CA LYS A 35 30.19 -25.84 48.14
C LYS A 35 30.24 -24.90 46.93
N LEU A 36 31.45 -24.48 46.54
CA LEU A 36 31.64 -23.62 45.37
C LEU A 36 31.31 -24.36 44.06
N GLU A 37 31.74 -25.62 43.93
CA GLU A 37 31.44 -26.47 42.77
C GLU A 37 29.93 -26.69 42.59
N GLU A 38 29.20 -26.97 43.68
CA GLU A 38 27.73 -27.09 43.64
C GLU A 38 27.06 -25.79 43.18
N LEU A 39 27.52 -24.64 43.70
CA LEU A 39 26.98 -23.34 43.34
C LEU A 39 27.27 -22.97 41.88
N GLU A 40 28.46 -23.31 41.40
CA GLU A 40 28.87 -23.13 40.01
C GLU A 40 28.02 -23.98 39.06
N GLN A 41 27.75 -25.24 39.42
CA GLN A 41 26.86 -26.09 38.64
C GLN A 41 25.45 -25.49 38.55
N MET A 42 24.87 -25.07 39.67
CA MET A 42 23.55 -24.41 39.67
C MET A 42 23.53 -23.15 38.81
N PHE A 43 24.59 -22.33 38.90
CA PHE A 43 24.72 -21.12 38.09
C PHE A 43 24.77 -21.43 36.58
N PHE A 44 25.50 -22.47 36.18
CA PHE A 44 25.56 -22.87 34.77
C PHE A 44 24.25 -23.45 34.25
N GLU A 45 23.50 -24.16 35.09
CA GLU A 45 22.15 -24.64 34.76
C GLU A 45 21.20 -23.46 34.54
N ASP A 46 21.14 -22.51 35.48
CA ASP A 46 20.31 -21.30 35.36
C ASP A 46 20.69 -20.44 34.14
N ALA A 47 21.99 -20.27 33.89
CA ALA A 47 22.48 -19.51 32.74
C ALA A 47 22.11 -20.17 31.40
N ASN A 48 22.15 -21.51 31.35
CA ASN A 48 21.73 -22.26 30.17
C ASN A 48 20.22 -22.12 29.93
N ASP A 49 19.40 -22.27 30.97
CA ASP A 49 17.94 -22.11 30.88
C ASP A 49 17.56 -20.71 30.40
N PHE A 50 18.21 -19.68 30.95
CA PHE A 50 18.02 -18.30 30.51
C PHE A 50 18.39 -18.11 29.04
N ARG A 51 19.53 -18.68 28.61
CA ARG A 51 19.97 -18.62 27.21
C ARG A 51 18.97 -19.30 26.27
N TYR A 52 18.46 -20.47 26.63
CA TYR A 52 17.43 -21.15 25.84
C TYR A 52 16.14 -20.34 25.75
N ALA A 53 15.70 -19.73 26.85
CA ALA A 53 14.53 -18.86 26.84
C ALA A 53 14.72 -17.65 25.91
N LEU A 54 15.90 -17.04 25.94
CA LEU A 54 16.24 -15.90 25.09
C LEU A 54 16.26 -16.29 23.61
N GLU A 55 16.86 -17.43 23.28
CA GLU A 55 16.93 -17.95 21.91
C GLU A 55 15.53 -18.27 21.36
N ASN A 56 14.68 -18.92 22.16
CA ASN A 56 13.29 -19.18 21.78
C ASN A 56 12.49 -17.89 21.49
N VAL A 57 12.67 -16.85 22.31
CA VAL A 57 12.02 -15.54 22.05
C VAL A 57 12.57 -14.90 20.77
N SER A 58 13.88 -14.99 20.54
CA SER A 58 14.52 -14.51 19.31
C SER A 58 13.99 -15.22 18.07
N ASP A 59 13.86 -16.54 18.12
CA ASP A 59 13.34 -17.38 17.04
C ASP A 59 11.87 -17.07 16.75
N GLN A 60 11.05 -16.92 17.79
CA GLN A 60 9.65 -16.51 17.65
C GLN A 60 9.54 -15.13 16.99
N HIS A 61 10.38 -14.18 17.40
CA HIS A 61 10.40 -12.85 16.80
C HIS A 61 10.87 -12.89 15.34
N ALA A 62 11.88 -13.69 15.01
CA ALA A 62 12.34 -13.91 13.65
C ALA A 62 11.25 -14.51 12.76
N ALA A 63 10.53 -15.52 13.27
CA ALA A 63 9.42 -16.16 12.57
C ALA A 63 8.27 -15.18 12.29
N VAL A 64 7.88 -14.35 13.27
CA VAL A 64 6.85 -13.32 13.07
C VAL A 64 7.31 -12.28 12.06
N ARG A 65 8.56 -11.82 12.12
CA ARG A 65 9.12 -10.89 11.14
C ARG A 65 9.11 -11.46 9.73
N GLN A 66 9.42 -12.73 9.57
CA GLN A 66 9.36 -13.41 8.28
C GLN A 66 7.93 -13.42 7.71
N LYS A 67 6.93 -13.78 8.53
CA LYS A 67 5.51 -13.72 8.12
C LYS A 67 5.08 -12.32 7.70
N ILE A 68 5.52 -11.29 8.43
CA ILE A 68 5.23 -9.89 8.05
C ILE A 68 5.81 -9.56 6.67
N ARG A 69 7.04 -10.00 6.38
CA ARG A 69 7.66 -9.78 5.06
C ARG A 69 6.89 -10.47 3.95
N GLU A 70 6.49 -11.73 4.16
CA GLU A 70 5.71 -12.51 3.18
C GLU A 70 4.36 -11.86 2.89
N VAL A 71 3.60 -11.50 3.93
CA VAL A 71 2.29 -10.83 3.77
C VAL A 71 2.44 -9.48 3.08
N LYS A 72 3.47 -8.71 3.42
CA LYS A 72 3.77 -7.44 2.71
C LYS A 72 4.08 -7.68 1.25
N HIS A 73 4.89 -8.69 0.92
CA HIS A 73 5.20 -9.03 -0.46
C HIS A 73 3.96 -9.42 -1.26
N HIS A 74 3.12 -10.30 -0.71
CA HIS A 74 1.85 -10.68 -1.34
C HIS A 74 0.92 -9.48 -1.54
N LEU A 75 0.86 -8.58 -0.56
CA LEU A 75 0.09 -7.34 -0.68
C LEU A 75 0.61 -6.45 -1.82
N GLU A 76 1.92 -6.28 -1.95
CA GLU A 76 2.52 -5.50 -3.03
C GLU A 76 2.25 -6.13 -4.39
N VAL A 77 2.35 -7.45 -4.53
CA VAL A 77 1.98 -8.16 -5.77
C VAL A 77 0.50 -7.98 -6.11
N MET A 78 -0.40 -8.07 -5.12
CA MET A 78 -1.84 -7.83 -5.35
C MET A 78 -2.13 -6.38 -5.75
N LYS A 79 -1.39 -5.40 -5.20
CA LYS A 79 -1.50 -3.99 -5.62
C LYS A 79 -0.96 -3.77 -7.04
N SER A 80 0.18 -4.39 -7.38
CA SER A 80 0.78 -4.26 -8.71
C SER A 80 -0.04 -4.99 -9.78
N THR A 81 -0.85 -5.98 -9.38
CA THR A 81 -1.79 -6.71 -10.25
C THR A 81 -3.19 -6.08 -10.16
N ASN A 82 -3.27 -4.76 -10.08
CA ASN A 82 -4.56 -4.11 -10.24
C ASN A 82 -4.98 -4.29 -11.71
N VAL A 83 -5.87 -5.25 -11.95
CA VAL A 83 -6.39 -5.61 -13.28
C VAL A 83 -6.87 -4.38 -14.08
N PHE A 84 -7.25 -3.30 -13.40
CA PHE A 84 -7.63 -2.04 -14.04
C PHE A 84 -6.47 -1.30 -14.68
N ASP A 85 -5.29 -1.30 -14.04
CA ASP A 85 -4.10 -0.66 -14.56
C ASP A 85 -3.55 -1.43 -15.78
N ASP A 86 -3.74 -2.76 -15.80
CA ASP A 86 -3.41 -3.62 -16.94
C ASP A 86 -4.44 -3.50 -18.08
N ALA A 87 -5.73 -3.42 -17.77
CA ALA A 87 -6.80 -3.33 -18.76
C ALA A 87 -6.98 -1.93 -19.36
N PHE A 88 -6.70 -0.88 -18.58
CA PHE A 88 -6.83 0.53 -18.96
C PHE A 88 -5.56 1.30 -18.56
N HIS A 89 -4.50 1.08 -19.33
CA HIS A 89 -3.21 1.72 -19.09
C HIS A 89 -3.25 3.20 -19.49
N ILE A 90 -3.42 4.09 -18.51
CA ILE A 90 -3.42 5.54 -18.71
C ILE A 90 -1.99 6.08 -18.53
N TYR A 91 -1.44 6.68 -19.58
CA TYR A 91 -0.10 7.24 -19.58
C TYR A 91 -0.04 8.58 -20.32
N ASN A 92 1.17 9.07 -20.61
CA ASN A 92 1.39 10.23 -21.45
C ASN A 92 2.39 9.90 -22.55
N ASP A 93 2.16 10.47 -23.74
CA ASP A 93 3.09 10.44 -24.86
C ASP A 93 3.37 11.89 -25.29
N GLY A 94 4.47 12.44 -24.78
CA GLY A 94 4.86 13.84 -24.97
C GLY A 94 3.80 14.81 -24.45
N HIS A 95 3.02 15.39 -25.37
CA HIS A 95 1.96 16.36 -25.06
C HIS A 95 0.56 15.74 -24.97
N PHE A 96 0.40 14.46 -25.32
CA PHE A 96 -0.90 13.78 -25.32
C PHE A 96 -1.04 12.89 -24.09
N GLY A 97 -2.24 12.87 -23.50
CA GLY A 97 -2.63 11.77 -22.62
C GLY A 97 -2.94 10.53 -23.47
N THR A 98 -2.53 9.36 -23.03
CA THR A 98 -2.80 8.09 -23.73
C THR A 98 -3.60 7.13 -22.85
N ILE A 99 -4.46 6.34 -23.46
CA ILE A 99 -5.14 5.21 -22.82
C ILE A 99 -4.96 3.96 -23.70
N ASN A 100 -4.36 2.90 -23.15
CA ASN A 100 -3.98 1.70 -23.89
C ASN A 100 -3.16 2.02 -25.16
N GLY A 101 -2.29 3.03 -25.07
CA GLY A 101 -1.47 3.50 -26.19
C GLY A 101 -2.19 4.40 -27.21
N LEU A 102 -3.49 4.64 -27.07
CA LEU A 102 -4.26 5.52 -27.96
C LEU A 102 -4.19 6.97 -27.46
N ARG A 103 -3.88 7.93 -28.33
CA ARG A 103 -3.70 9.34 -27.97
C ARG A 103 -5.03 10.10 -27.90
N LEU A 104 -5.24 10.80 -26.78
CA LEU A 104 -6.36 11.72 -26.56
C LEU A 104 -5.93 13.15 -26.87
N GLY A 105 -6.28 13.61 -28.08
CA GLY A 105 -6.12 14.99 -28.48
C GLY A 105 -5.49 15.13 -29.86
N ARG A 106 -5.46 16.37 -30.34
CA ARG A 106 -4.82 16.73 -31.61
C ARG A 106 -4.08 18.05 -31.43
N LEU A 107 -2.83 18.11 -31.89
CA LEU A 107 -2.06 19.34 -31.96
C LEU A 107 -1.88 19.72 -33.44
N THR A 108 -1.63 21.00 -33.72
CA THR A 108 -1.33 21.47 -35.09
C THR A 108 -0.02 20.88 -35.63
N SER A 109 0.91 20.50 -34.75
CA SER A 109 2.19 19.88 -35.10
C SER A 109 2.11 18.37 -35.32
N VAL A 110 1.16 17.68 -34.67
CA VAL A 110 0.99 16.23 -34.75
C VAL A 110 -0.49 15.92 -34.90
N GLU A 111 -0.87 15.56 -36.12
CA GLU A 111 -2.24 15.21 -36.44
C GLU A 111 -2.54 13.76 -36.05
N VAL A 112 -3.33 13.59 -35.00
CA VAL A 112 -3.89 12.29 -34.61
C VAL A 112 -5.20 12.08 -35.37
N GLY A 113 -5.38 10.88 -35.92
CA GLY A 113 -6.60 10.50 -36.63
C GLY A 113 -7.81 10.47 -35.71
N TRP A 114 -8.98 10.89 -36.21
CA TRP A 114 -10.23 10.85 -35.43
C TRP A 114 -10.58 9.44 -34.96
N GLU A 115 -10.22 8.42 -35.72
CA GLU A 115 -10.47 7.03 -35.33
C GLU A 115 -9.73 6.65 -34.03
N GLU A 116 -8.49 7.11 -33.88
CA GLU A 116 -7.68 6.89 -32.68
C GLU A 116 -8.27 7.65 -31.47
N ILE A 117 -8.63 8.93 -31.67
CA ILE A 117 -9.25 9.76 -30.62
C ILE A 117 -10.59 9.15 -30.18
N ASN A 118 -11.43 8.75 -31.12
CA ASN A 118 -12.74 8.15 -30.85
C ASN A 118 -12.61 6.79 -30.15
N ALA A 119 -11.63 5.97 -30.54
CA ALA A 119 -11.33 4.72 -29.85
C ALA A 119 -10.84 4.98 -28.41
N ALA A 120 -9.99 5.98 -28.21
CA ALA A 120 -9.53 6.39 -26.88
C ALA A 120 -10.69 6.89 -25.99
N LEU A 121 -11.59 7.73 -26.53
CA LEU A 121 -12.80 8.17 -25.83
C LEU A 121 -13.71 6.99 -25.47
N GLY A 122 -13.86 6.02 -26.37
CA GLY A 122 -14.57 4.78 -26.11
C GLY A 122 -13.99 3.98 -24.95
N GLN A 123 -12.66 3.87 -24.87
CA GLN A 123 -11.97 3.25 -23.74
C GLN A 123 -12.22 4.02 -22.44
N CYS A 124 -12.28 5.35 -22.47
CA CYS A 124 -12.63 6.16 -21.29
C CYS A 124 -14.06 5.91 -20.80
N VAL A 125 -15.03 5.80 -21.72
CA VAL A 125 -16.43 5.46 -21.38
C VAL A 125 -16.50 4.06 -20.77
N LEU A 126 -15.81 3.09 -21.36
CA LEU A 126 -15.75 1.72 -20.85
C LEU A 126 -15.12 1.67 -19.45
N LEU A 127 -14.01 2.39 -19.23
CA LEU A 127 -13.38 2.46 -17.91
C LEU A 127 -14.37 2.97 -16.86
N LEU A 128 -15.09 4.07 -17.13
CA LEU A 128 -16.06 4.61 -16.19
C LEU A 128 -17.23 3.64 -15.95
N ASP A 129 -17.73 2.99 -16.99
CA ASP A 129 -18.78 1.97 -16.89
C ASP A 129 -18.35 0.78 -16.01
N VAL A 130 -17.14 0.24 -16.22
CA VAL A 130 -16.62 -0.87 -15.39
C VAL A 130 -16.40 -0.42 -13.95
N LEU A 131 -15.85 0.78 -13.72
CA LEU A 131 -15.65 1.33 -12.37
C LEU A 131 -16.97 1.49 -11.63
N THR A 132 -17.99 2.05 -12.27
CA THR A 132 -19.31 2.24 -11.63
C THR A 132 -20.00 0.91 -11.34
N LYS A 133 -19.91 -0.08 -12.25
CA LYS A 133 -20.46 -1.44 -12.04
C LYS A 133 -19.72 -2.24 -10.97
N ARG A 134 -18.41 -2.07 -10.82
CA ARG A 134 -17.63 -2.73 -9.76
C ARG A 134 -18.11 -2.31 -8.37
N VAL A 135 -18.55 -1.05 -8.26
CA VAL A 135 -18.99 -0.46 -7.00
C VAL A 135 -20.48 -0.73 -6.79
N LYS A 136 -20.82 -1.81 -6.07
CA LYS A 136 -22.22 -2.28 -5.85
C LYS A 136 -23.21 -1.25 -5.27
N LYS A 137 -22.75 -0.13 -4.72
CA LYS A 137 -23.58 0.88 -4.03
C LYS A 137 -23.70 2.21 -4.78
N PHE A 138 -23.20 2.29 -6.01
CA PHE A 138 -23.26 3.52 -6.80
C PHE A 138 -24.07 3.30 -8.07
N THR A 139 -24.99 4.22 -8.35
CA THR A 139 -25.70 4.31 -9.62
C THR A 139 -25.65 5.74 -10.12
N LEU A 140 -25.36 5.91 -11.41
CA LEU A 140 -25.38 7.21 -12.06
C LEU A 140 -26.81 7.75 -12.09
N LYS A 141 -26.99 9.02 -11.74
CA LYS A 141 -28.30 9.67 -11.70
C LYS A 141 -28.52 10.47 -12.98
N GLY A 142 -29.52 10.07 -13.76
CA GLY A 142 -29.90 10.77 -15.00
C GLY A 142 -28.97 10.48 -16.18
N PHE A 143 -28.05 9.52 -16.07
CA PHE A 143 -27.13 9.14 -17.13
C PHE A 143 -26.99 7.62 -17.22
N GLU A 144 -26.88 7.11 -18.44
CA GLU A 144 -26.55 5.72 -18.75
C GLU A 144 -25.37 5.73 -19.75
N LEU A 145 -24.34 4.93 -19.47
CA LEU A 145 -23.14 4.81 -20.30
C LEU A 145 -23.26 3.59 -21.22
N TYR A 146 -22.96 3.78 -22.52
CA TYR A 146 -22.95 2.71 -23.52
C TYR A 146 -21.57 2.64 -24.18
N PRO A 147 -20.65 1.81 -23.66
CA PRO A 147 -19.33 1.64 -24.24
C PRO A 147 -19.42 0.75 -25.50
N LEU A 148 -19.51 1.37 -26.67
CA LEU A 148 -19.61 0.73 -27.98
C LEU A 148 -18.31 0.86 -28.79
N GLY A 149 -17.17 0.88 -28.08
CA GLY A 149 -15.86 1.10 -28.70
C GLY A 149 -15.77 2.50 -29.32
N ILE A 150 -15.36 2.57 -30.58
CA ILE A 150 -15.19 3.83 -31.33
C ILE A 150 -16.49 4.65 -31.46
N CYS A 151 -17.65 4.00 -31.34
CA CYS A 151 -18.98 4.64 -31.46
C CYS A 151 -19.68 4.76 -30.10
N SER A 152 -18.94 4.94 -29.01
CA SER A 152 -19.53 5.00 -27.66
C SER A 152 -20.54 6.15 -27.50
N GLU A 153 -21.54 5.93 -26.65
CA GLU A 153 -22.67 6.87 -26.46
C GLU A 153 -22.99 7.06 -24.97
N ILE A 154 -23.54 8.24 -24.65
CA ILE A 154 -24.03 8.58 -23.31
C ILE A 154 -25.48 9.01 -23.44
N HIS A 155 -26.36 8.33 -22.71
CA HIS A 155 -27.78 8.65 -22.69
C HIS A 155 -28.10 9.48 -21.47
N GLU A 156 -28.52 10.72 -21.68
CA GLU A 156 -28.96 11.63 -20.63
C GLU A 156 -30.48 11.60 -20.50
N THR A 157 -30.97 11.43 -19.27
CA THR A 157 -32.39 11.46 -18.94
C THR A 157 -32.67 12.67 -18.04
N LYS A 158 -33.40 13.65 -18.58
CA LYS A 158 -33.83 14.86 -17.87
C LYS A 158 -35.34 14.90 -17.69
N LYS A 159 -35.82 15.53 -16.61
CA LYS A 159 -37.24 15.86 -16.47
C LYS A 159 -37.57 16.97 -17.47
N GLY A 160 -38.47 16.69 -18.39
CA GLY A 160 -38.97 17.64 -19.38
C GLY A 160 -39.93 18.65 -18.77
N THR A 161 -40.09 19.79 -19.44
CA THR A 161 -40.93 20.92 -19.03
C THR A 161 -42.41 20.57 -18.89
N THR A 162 -42.86 19.48 -19.53
CA THR A 162 -44.24 18.98 -19.53
C THR A 162 -44.46 17.75 -18.63
N GLY A 163 -43.53 17.47 -17.70
CA GLY A 163 -43.64 16.36 -16.74
C GLY A 163 -43.21 14.98 -17.26
N GLY A 164 -42.92 14.85 -18.56
CA GLY A 164 -42.35 13.63 -19.15
C GLY A 164 -40.82 13.55 -19.03
N LEU A 165 -40.26 12.34 -19.04
CA LEU A 165 -38.81 12.12 -19.10
C LEU A 165 -38.33 12.31 -20.55
N LYS A 166 -37.37 13.22 -20.78
CA LYS A 166 -36.71 13.39 -22.08
C LYS A 166 -35.37 12.66 -22.07
N LYS A 167 -35.23 11.65 -22.92
CA LYS A 167 -33.97 10.94 -23.18
C LYS A 167 -33.25 11.61 -24.36
N SER A 168 -32.00 12.01 -24.15
CA SER A 168 -31.13 12.58 -25.19
C SER A 168 -29.91 11.68 -25.34
N ILE A 169 -29.54 11.37 -26.58
CA ILE A 169 -28.40 10.53 -26.91
C ILE A 169 -27.26 11.44 -27.34
N HIS A 170 -26.11 11.31 -26.68
CA HIS A 170 -24.91 12.09 -26.95
C HIS A 170 -23.79 11.16 -27.41
N GLN A 171 -23.25 11.41 -28.59
CA GLN A 171 -22.24 10.57 -29.23
C GLN A 171 -20.83 10.98 -28.76
N MET A 172 -20.06 10.04 -28.18
CA MET A 172 -18.69 10.27 -27.68
C MET A 172 -17.64 10.12 -28.79
N TYR A 173 -17.97 10.53 -30.01
CA TYR A 173 -17.07 10.46 -31.15
C TYR A 173 -17.22 11.68 -32.05
N GLY A 174 -16.09 12.19 -32.56
CA GLY A 174 -16.03 13.29 -33.50
C GLY A 174 -15.86 12.82 -34.94
N SER A 175 -16.19 13.67 -35.90
CA SER A 175 -15.95 13.46 -37.33
C SER A 175 -15.39 14.74 -37.95
N GLN A 176 -14.62 14.62 -39.04
CA GLN A 176 -14.05 15.76 -39.78
C GLN A 176 -15.08 16.74 -40.37
N LYS A 177 -16.39 16.43 -40.29
CA LYS A 177 -17.45 17.30 -40.80
C LYS A 177 -17.68 18.50 -39.87
N LEU A 178 -17.99 19.65 -40.46
CA LEU A 178 -18.27 20.94 -39.79
C LEU A 178 -19.31 20.88 -38.66
N PHE A 179 -20.17 19.85 -38.63
CA PHE A 179 -21.21 19.65 -37.63
C PHE A 179 -20.91 18.53 -36.61
N GLY A 180 -19.77 17.85 -36.71
CA GLY A 180 -19.41 16.71 -35.84
C GLY A 180 -18.90 17.10 -34.45
N TYR A 181 -18.41 18.34 -34.29
CA TYR A 181 -17.82 18.81 -33.03
C TYR A 181 -18.86 19.02 -31.93
N SER A 182 -20.02 19.61 -32.25
CA SER A 182 -21.01 20.00 -31.24
C SER A 182 -21.67 18.82 -30.51
N GLY A 183 -21.75 17.65 -31.15
CA GLY A 183 -22.28 16.44 -30.54
C GLY A 183 -21.31 15.83 -29.53
N CYS A 184 -20.03 15.76 -29.90
CA CYS A 184 -18.97 15.25 -29.05
C CYS A 184 -18.74 16.16 -27.83
N ASP A 185 -18.78 17.48 -27.99
CA ASP A 185 -18.62 18.42 -26.89
C ASP A 185 -19.70 18.22 -25.81
N LYS A 186 -20.96 18.01 -26.24
CA LYS A 186 -22.05 17.75 -25.31
C LYS A 186 -21.90 16.39 -24.62
N ALA A 187 -21.43 15.38 -25.34
CA ALA A 187 -21.15 14.08 -24.78
C ALA A 187 -20.03 14.14 -23.72
N LEU A 188 -18.95 14.89 -24.00
CA LEU A 188 -17.86 15.13 -23.06
C LEU A 188 -18.33 15.85 -21.79
N GLU A 189 -19.24 16.82 -21.93
CA GLU A 189 -19.86 17.49 -20.78
C GLU A 189 -20.64 16.49 -19.90
N CYS A 190 -21.47 15.65 -20.52
CA CYS A 190 -22.21 14.60 -19.81
C CYS A 190 -21.26 13.58 -19.16
N PHE A 191 -20.15 13.22 -19.83
CA PHE A 191 -19.12 12.34 -19.31
C PHE A 191 -18.44 12.92 -18.05
N LEU A 192 -18.04 14.20 -18.11
CA LEU A 192 -17.44 14.89 -16.97
C LEU A 192 -18.42 14.97 -15.79
N GLU A 193 -19.71 15.20 -16.03
CA GLU A 193 -20.70 15.18 -14.96
C GLU A 193 -20.85 13.79 -14.35
N CYS A 194 -20.82 12.72 -15.15
CA CYS A 194 -20.80 11.34 -14.64
C CYS A 194 -19.57 11.08 -13.75
N MET A 195 -18.38 11.52 -14.20
CA MET A 195 -17.16 11.42 -13.41
C MET A 195 -17.27 12.21 -12.09
N ASN A 196 -17.84 13.41 -12.13
CA ASN A 196 -18.04 14.25 -10.95
C ASN A 196 -19.00 13.60 -9.94
N GLN A 197 -20.12 13.02 -10.40
CA GLN A 197 -21.02 12.25 -9.55
C GLN A 197 -20.30 11.07 -8.88
N PHE A 198 -19.49 10.33 -9.63
CA PHE A 198 -18.71 9.22 -9.11
C PHE A 198 -17.67 9.68 -8.08
N CYS A 199 -16.93 10.75 -8.37
CA CYS A 199 -15.94 11.31 -7.45
C CYS A 199 -16.57 11.82 -6.15
N ARG A 200 -17.72 12.49 -6.22
CA ARG A 200 -18.49 12.91 -5.03
C ARG A 200 -18.89 11.70 -4.19
N TRP A 201 -19.35 10.63 -4.83
CA TRP A 201 -19.66 9.39 -4.12
C TRP A 201 -18.43 8.80 -3.43
N ILE A 202 -17.26 8.76 -4.09
CA ILE A 202 -16.01 8.28 -3.47
C ILE A 202 -15.66 9.14 -2.24
N GLN A 203 -15.79 10.46 -2.32
CA GLN A 203 -15.53 11.36 -1.18
C GLN A 203 -16.45 11.11 0.02
N THR A 204 -17.68 10.61 -0.20
CA THR A 204 -18.55 10.18 0.91
C THR A 204 -18.04 8.93 1.62
N GLN A 205 -17.36 8.04 0.90
CA GLN A 205 -16.82 6.79 1.46
C GLN A 205 -15.45 7.00 2.09
N ASP A 206 -14.58 7.80 1.44
CA ASP A 206 -13.24 8.12 1.91
C ASP A 206 -13.03 9.64 1.98
N LYS A 207 -13.03 10.18 3.20
CA LYS A 207 -12.80 11.61 3.47
C LYS A 207 -11.37 12.05 3.13
N LYS A 208 -10.41 11.13 3.01
CA LYS A 208 -9.03 11.44 2.63
C LYS A 208 -8.88 11.53 1.11
N PHE A 209 -9.82 11.01 0.34
CA PHE A 209 -9.78 11.07 -1.12
C PHE A 209 -9.96 12.51 -1.60
N LYS A 210 -8.91 13.07 -2.20
CA LYS A 210 -8.95 14.34 -2.91
C LYS A 210 -8.59 14.12 -4.37
N MET A 211 -9.43 14.63 -5.27
CA MET A 211 -9.14 14.62 -6.69
C MET A 211 -8.01 15.62 -6.97
N ARG A 212 -6.96 15.18 -7.66
CA ARG A 212 -5.80 16.02 -8.01
C ARG A 212 -6.16 17.17 -8.94
N TYR A 213 -7.09 16.93 -9.85
CA TYR A 213 -7.61 17.93 -10.79
C TYR A 213 -9.06 18.21 -10.47
N GLN A 214 -9.39 19.48 -10.22
CA GLN A 214 -10.78 19.93 -10.10
C GLN A 214 -11.18 20.56 -11.43
N PHE A 215 -12.30 20.10 -11.98
CA PHE A 215 -12.91 20.68 -13.17
C PHE A 215 -14.28 21.26 -12.81
N TRP A 216 -14.57 22.44 -13.33
CA TRP A 216 -15.86 23.10 -13.18
C TRP A 216 -16.52 23.18 -14.56
N ILE A 217 -17.76 22.71 -14.67
CA ILE A 217 -18.54 22.84 -15.89
C ILE A 217 -19.20 24.23 -15.85
N THR A 218 -18.60 25.22 -16.53
CA THR A 218 -19.19 26.56 -16.69
C THR A 218 -19.96 26.64 -18.00
N PHE A 219 -21.29 26.74 -17.92
CA PHE A 219 -22.14 27.05 -19.07
C PHE A 219 -22.02 28.53 -19.43
N THR A 220 -21.23 28.86 -20.44
CA THR A 220 -21.30 30.18 -21.10
C THR A 220 -21.54 29.98 -22.58
N PHE A 221 -22.45 30.79 -23.13
CA PHE A 221 -22.93 30.70 -24.50
C PHE A 221 -21.76 30.64 -25.50
N HIS A 222 -21.75 29.57 -26.30
CA HIS A 222 -21.03 29.44 -27.58
C HIS A 222 -19.53 29.08 -27.59
N PHE A 223 -18.81 28.99 -26.46
CA PHE A 223 -17.45 28.45 -26.46
C PHE A 223 -17.16 27.65 -25.18
N PHE A 224 -16.65 26.43 -25.34
CA PHE A 224 -16.25 25.56 -24.25
C PHE A 224 -14.90 26.04 -23.68
N PHE A 225 -14.90 26.57 -22.45
CA PHE A 225 -13.68 26.73 -21.67
C PHE A 225 -13.64 25.64 -20.59
N LEU A 226 -12.90 24.56 -20.86
CA LEU A 226 -12.55 23.60 -19.81
C LEU A 226 -11.40 24.20 -18.99
N HIS A 227 -11.71 24.89 -17.90
CA HIS A 227 -10.70 25.31 -16.93
C HIS A 227 -10.33 24.13 -16.04
N ILE A 228 -9.27 23.39 -16.42
CA ILE A 228 -8.63 22.40 -15.56
C ILE A 228 -7.67 23.16 -14.64
N PHE A 229 -8.04 23.33 -13.38
CA PHE A 229 -7.12 23.88 -12.38
C PHE A 229 -6.42 22.73 -11.64
N HIS A 230 -5.09 22.71 -11.70
CA HIS A 230 -4.29 21.92 -10.77
C HIS A 230 -4.32 22.61 -9.40
N LYS A 231 -4.93 21.97 -8.41
CA LYS A 231 -4.94 22.51 -7.05
C LYS A 231 -3.60 22.18 -6.40
N GLN A 232 -2.69 23.16 -6.32
CA GLN A 232 -1.63 23.08 -5.30
C GLN A 232 -2.31 23.27 -3.93
N ASN A 233 -2.41 22.17 -3.16
CA ASN A 233 -2.46 22.07 -1.69
C ASN A 233 -3.26 20.84 -1.21
#